data_AF-A0A6I6LAX2-F1
#
_entry.id   AF-A0A6I6LAX2-F1
#
_cell.length_a   1.000
_cell.length_b   1.000
_cell.length_c   1.000
_cell.angle_alpha   90.00
_cell.angle_beta   90.00
_cell.angle_gamma   90.00
#
_symmetry.space_group_name_H-M   'P 1'
#
loop_
_entity.id
_entity.type
_entity.pdbx_description
1 polymer ?
#
loop_
_entity_poly.entity_id
_entity_poly.type
_entity_poly.pdbx_seq_one_letter_code
_entity_poly.pdbx_strand_id
1 'polypeptide(L)'
;MVKYDIRSAQQLAADIRSAHGAIDAALADLATLTCSVINTCRSSDAAPAETQAAIEKITAGLVKMVDARDGFVRAHREIAIAQSKSNLKETNFGCVGTGPLTAPAGLHVVGS
;
A
#
# COMPACT_ATOMS: atom_id res chain seq x y z
N MET A 1 28.32 6.96 -13.08
CA MET A 1 27.86 6.00 -12.07
C MET A 1 27.77 6.71 -10.73
N VAL A 2 26.58 6.74 -10.11
CA VAL A 2 26.36 7.40 -8.81
C VAL A 2 26.86 6.49 -7.69
N LYS A 3 27.53 7.07 -6.68
CA LYS A 3 28.01 6.35 -5.49
C LYS A 3 27.13 6.71 -4.29
N TYR A 4 26.59 5.69 -3.65
CA TYR A 4 25.83 5.79 -2.41
C TYR A 4 26.58 5.10 -1.26
N ASP A 5 26.38 5.60 -0.05
CA ASP A 5 26.80 4.95 1.19
C ASP A 5 25.93 3.70 1.46
N ILE A 6 26.59 2.58 1.80
CA ILE A 6 25.94 1.27 1.94
C ILE A 6 25.00 1.25 3.15
N ARG A 7 25.36 1.90 4.26
CA ARG A 7 24.49 1.92 5.46
C ARG A 7 23.23 2.74 5.22
N SER A 8 23.39 3.91 4.60
CA SER A 8 22.27 4.77 4.20
C SER A 8 21.32 4.05 3.23
N ALA A 9 21.87 3.25 2.32
CA ALA A 9 21.09 2.38 1.44
C ALA A 9 20.34 1.28 2.19
N GLN A 10 20.98 0.58 3.11
CA GLN A 10 20.31 -0.45 3.91
C GLN A 10 19.18 0.13 4.76
N GLN A 11 19.38 1.32 5.33
CA GLN A 11 18.36 2.03 6.08
C GLN A 11 17.18 2.42 5.18
N LEU A 12 17.45 3.03 4.03
CA LEU A 12 16.39 3.37 3.06
C LEU A 12 15.57 2.13 2.64
N ALA A 13 16.21 0.97 2.46
CA ALA A 13 15.51 -0.28 2.18
C ALA A 13 14.59 -0.71 3.32
N ALA A 14 15.03 -0.55 4.57
CA ALA A 14 14.20 -0.85 5.74
C ALA A 14 13.02 0.12 5.84
N ASP A 15 13.25 1.41 5.61
CA ASP A 15 12.22 2.45 5.66
C ASP A 15 11.16 2.23 4.58
N ILE A 16 11.55 1.87 3.35
CA ILE A 16 10.62 1.55 2.26
C ILE A 16 9.72 0.36 2.64
N ARG A 17 10.29 -0.72 3.18
CA ARG A 17 9.52 -1.89 3.63
C ARG A 17 8.57 -1.53 4.77
N SER A 18 9.04 -0.76 5.73
CA SER A 18 8.22 -0.28 6.85
C SER A 18 7.05 0.57 6.37
N ALA A 19 7.28 1.45 5.40
CA ALA A 19 6.25 2.31 4.83
C ALA A 19 5.19 1.51 4.04
N HIS A 20 5.60 0.52 3.23
CA HIS A 20 4.64 -0.40 2.58
C HIS A 20 3.76 -1.09 3.62
N GLY A 21 4.36 -1.66 4.66
CA GLY A 21 3.62 -2.33 5.73
C GLY A 21 2.65 -1.40 6.46
N ALA A 22 3.05 -0.16 6.75
CA ALA A 22 2.20 0.82 7.41
C ALA A 22 1.00 1.25 6.54
N ILE A 23 1.21 1.43 5.23
CA ILE A 23 0.14 1.77 4.28
C ILE A 23 -0.85 0.61 4.16
N ASP A 24 -0.36 -0.63 4.04
CA ASP A 24 -1.20 -1.81 3.92
C ASP A 24 -2.01 -2.06 5.21
N ALA A 25 -1.42 -1.83 6.39
CA ALA A 25 -2.14 -1.87 7.66
C ALA A 25 -3.24 -0.81 7.75
N ALA A 26 -2.93 0.45 7.42
CA ALA A 26 -3.90 1.53 7.42
C ALA A 26 -5.06 1.30 6.44
N LEU A 27 -4.79 0.68 5.29
CA LEU A 27 -5.82 0.24 4.34
C LEU A 27 -6.76 -0.81 4.93
N ALA A 28 -6.21 -1.82 5.61
CA ALA A 28 -7.01 -2.86 6.27
C ALA A 28 -7.89 -2.28 7.39
N ASP A 29 -7.32 -1.39 8.20
CA ASP A 29 -8.05 -0.70 9.29
C ASP A 29 -9.19 0.15 8.73
N LEU A 30 -8.95 0.90 7.65
CA LEU A 30 -9.97 1.75 7.03
C LEU A 30 -11.07 0.95 6.32
N ALA A 31 -10.74 -0.20 5.73
CA ALA A 31 -11.73 -1.13 5.19
C ALA A 31 -12.62 -1.67 6.32
N THR A 32 -12.03 -2.06 7.46
CA THR A 32 -12.76 -2.52 8.65
C THR A 32 -13.68 -1.43 9.21
N LEU A 33 -13.20 -0.19 9.29
CA LEU A 33 -13.99 0.96 9.71
C LEU A 33 -15.15 1.23 8.74
N THR A 34 -14.91 1.16 7.43
CA THR A 34 -15.93 1.32 6.39
C THR A 34 -17.06 0.31 6.58
N CYS A 35 -16.73 -0.97 6.80
CA CYS A 35 -17.72 -2.00 7.11
C CYS A 35 -18.48 -1.70 8.40
N SER A 36 -17.80 -1.21 9.44
CA SER A 36 -18.43 -0.86 10.72
C SER A 36 -19.44 0.28 10.57
N VAL A 37 -19.11 1.31 9.78
CA VAL A 37 -20.03 2.41 9.45
C VAL A 37 -21.27 1.87 8.73
N ILE A 38 -21.09 1.06 7.68
CA ILE A 38 -22.21 0.49 6.91
C ILE A 38 -23.12 -0.35 7.82
N ASN A 39 -22.54 -1.20 8.67
CA ASN A 39 -23.33 -2.03 9.59
C ASN A 39 -24.09 -1.20 10.61
N THR A 40 -23.48 -0.13 11.14
CA THR A 40 -24.14 0.79 12.07
C THR A 40 -25.32 1.50 11.42
N CYS A 41 -25.15 2.00 10.19
CA CYS A 41 -26.23 2.63 9.44
C CYS A 41 -27.37 1.65 9.15
N ARG A 42 -27.06 0.38 8.83
CA ARG A 42 -28.06 -0.68 8.61
C ARG A 42 -28.86 -1.05 9.87
N SER A 43 -28.26 -0.93 11.05
CA SER A 43 -28.91 -1.24 12.32
C SER A 43 -29.55 -0.03 13.01
N SER A 44 -29.42 1.17 12.43
CA SER A 44 -29.99 2.40 12.98
C SER A 44 -31.42 2.64 12.52
N ASP A 45 -32.20 3.39 13.30
CA ASP A 45 -33.51 3.90 12.90
C ASP A 45 -33.43 5.13 11.97
N ALA A 46 -32.23 5.55 11.58
CA ALA A 46 -32.02 6.69 10.70
C ALA A 46 -32.50 6.41 9.28
N ALA A 47 -33.06 7.42 8.63
CA ALA A 47 -33.45 7.28 7.23
C ALA A 47 -32.20 7.11 6.35
N PRO A 48 -32.25 6.35 5.23
CA PRO A 48 -31.10 6.16 4.36
C PRO A 48 -30.42 7.48 3.92
N ALA A 49 -31.22 8.50 3.62
CA ALA A 49 -30.72 9.83 3.25
C ALA A 49 -29.87 10.51 4.33
N GLU A 50 -30.14 10.23 5.62
CA GLU A 50 -29.40 10.79 6.75
C GLU A 50 -28.02 10.13 6.90
N THR A 51 -27.91 8.85 6.53
CA THR A 51 -26.66 8.08 6.64
C THR A 51 -25.76 8.15 5.40
N GLN A 52 -26.34 8.51 4.25
CA GLN A 52 -25.66 8.53 2.95
C GLN A 52 -24.35 9.34 2.98
N ALA A 53 -24.37 10.54 3.57
CA ALA A 53 -23.20 11.40 3.64
C ALA A 53 -22.05 10.79 4.45
N ALA A 54 -22.34 9.96 5.46
CA ALA A 54 -21.31 9.27 6.23
C ALA A 54 -20.66 8.15 5.41
N ILE A 55 -21.47 7.36 4.70
CA ILE A 55 -21.01 6.27 3.82
C ILE A 55 -20.15 6.83 2.67
N GLU A 56 -20.56 7.92 2.05
CA GLU A 56 -19.78 8.58 0.99
C GLU A 56 -18.43 9.06 1.50
N LYS A 57 -18.39 9.74 2.65
CA LYS A 57 -17.15 10.29 3.20
C LYS A 57 -16.16 9.21 3.62
N ILE A 58 -16.62 8.13 4.25
CA ILE A 58 -15.72 7.04 4.66
C ILE A 58 -15.18 6.29 3.44
N THR A 59 -16.02 6.04 2.43
CA THR A 59 -15.61 5.39 1.18
C THR A 59 -14.62 6.26 0.40
N ALA A 60 -14.84 7.58 0.35
CA ALA A 60 -13.89 8.51 -0.25
C ALA A 60 -12.54 8.51 0.48
N GLY A 61 -12.53 8.31 1.81
CA GLY A 61 -11.31 8.08 2.58
C GLY A 61 -10.56 6.82 2.14
N LEU A 62 -11.28 5.71 1.96
CA LEU A 62 -10.70 4.44 1.50
C LEU A 62 -10.05 4.56 0.12
N VAL A 63 -10.71 5.23 -0.82
CA VAL A 63 -10.17 5.48 -2.17
C VAL A 63 -8.85 6.27 -2.10
N LYS A 64 -8.79 7.33 -1.29
CA LYS A 64 -7.55 8.12 -1.12
C LYS A 64 -6.39 7.30 -0.56
N MET A 65 -6.66 6.32 0.30
CA MET A 65 -5.62 5.42 0.80
C MET A 65 -5.10 4.46 -0.28
N VAL A 66 -5.98 4.01 -1.19
CA VAL A 66 -5.57 3.22 -2.36
C VAL A 66 -4.68 4.07 -3.28
N ASP A 67 -5.04 5.33 -3.51
CA ASP A 67 -4.23 6.26 -4.30
C ASP A 67 -2.86 6.51 -3.66
N ALA A 68 -2.82 6.67 -2.32
CA ALA A 68 -1.57 6.84 -1.58
C ALA A 68 -0.64 5.62 -1.75
N ARG A 69 -1.21 4.41 -1.73
CA ARG A 69 -0.46 3.17 -1.98
C ARG A 69 0.11 3.12 -3.40
N ASP A 70 -0.69 3.43 -4.42
CA ASP A 70 -0.21 3.46 -5.81
C ASP A 70 0.91 4.49 -5.99
N GLY A 71 0.75 5.69 -5.43
CA GLY A 71 1.78 6.72 -5.43
C GLY A 71 3.09 6.23 -4.81
N PHE A 72 3.02 5.54 -3.67
CA PHE A 72 4.20 5.00 -3.00
C PHE A 72 4.86 3.86 -3.78
N VAL A 73 4.08 2.96 -4.39
CA VAL A 73 4.60 1.89 -5.27
C VAL A 73 5.35 2.48 -6.47
N ARG A 74 4.82 3.52 -7.10
CA ARG A 74 5.48 4.20 -8.23
C ARG A 74 6.77 4.89 -7.79
N ALA A 75 6.75 5.59 -6.65
CA ALA A 75 7.96 6.19 -6.09
C ALA A 75 9.04 5.14 -5.78
N HIS A 76 8.66 4.02 -5.18
CA HIS A 76 9.57 2.90 -4.92
C HIS A 76 10.16 2.35 -6.22
N ARG A 77 9.37 2.21 -7.29
CA ARG A 77 9.86 1.78 -8.60
C ARG A 77 10.94 2.71 -9.16
N GLU A 78 10.76 4.03 -9.07
CA GLU A 78 11.78 5.00 -9.51
C GLU A 78 13.06 4.90 -8.67
N ILE A 79 12.95 4.68 -7.36
CA ILE A 79 14.10 4.43 -6.48
C ILE A 79 14.85 3.15 -6.91
N ALA A 80 14.14 2.08 -7.22
CA ALA A 80 14.75 0.83 -7.69
C ALA A 80 15.45 1.00 -9.05
N ILE A 81 14.88 1.80 -9.97
CA ILE A 81 15.52 2.15 -11.23
C ILE A 81 16.82 2.93 -10.97
N ALA A 82 16.80 3.91 -10.06
CA ALA A 82 17.99 4.67 -9.69
C ALA A 82 19.07 3.78 -9.05
N GLN A 83 18.68 2.86 -8.15
CA GLN A 83 19.57 1.85 -7.58
C GLN A 83 20.25 1.04 -8.69
N SER A 84 19.49 0.53 -9.66
CA SER A 84 20.02 -0.37 -10.72
C SER A 84 21.14 0.28 -11.55
N LYS A 85 21.21 1.62 -11.56
CA LYS A 85 22.21 2.44 -12.26
C LYS A 85 23.37 2.90 -11.36
N SER A 86 23.46 2.38 -10.13
CA SER A 86 24.42 2.81 -9.08
C SER A 86 25.35 1.69 -8.62
N ASN A 87 26.25 2.00 -7.68
CA ASN A 87 27.10 1.02 -6.99
C ASN A 87 26.33 0.05 -6.06
N LEU A 88 25.01 0.19 -5.95
CA LEU A 88 24.14 -0.60 -5.08
C LEU A 88 23.28 -1.62 -5.84
N LYS A 89 23.66 -1.99 -7.07
CA LYS A 89 22.89 -2.96 -7.88
C LYS A 89 22.56 -4.26 -7.13
N GLU A 90 23.45 -4.70 -6.26
CA GLU A 90 23.29 -5.92 -5.44
C GLU A 90 22.51 -5.71 -4.11
N THR A 91 22.21 -4.46 -3.73
CA THR A 91 21.50 -4.15 -2.48
C THR A 91 19.99 -4.26 -2.66
N ASN A 92 19.34 -5.28 -2.09
CA ASN A 92 17.89 -5.43 -2.27
C ASN A 92 17.08 -4.34 -1.53
N PHE A 93 16.56 -3.34 -2.27
CA PHE A 93 15.62 -2.33 -1.76
C PHE A 93 14.18 -2.84 -1.58
N GLY A 94 13.94 -4.13 -1.80
CA GLY A 94 12.59 -4.72 -1.82
C GLY A 94 11.94 -4.61 -3.19
N CYS A 95 12.75 -4.55 -4.26
CA CYS A 95 12.27 -4.41 -5.63
C CYS A 95 11.14 -5.42 -5.88
N VAL A 96 10.01 -4.90 -6.37
CA VAL A 96 8.85 -5.67 -6.80
C VAL A 96 9.18 -6.45 -8.09
N GLY A 97 10.08 -7.43 -7.98
CA GLY A 97 10.43 -8.39 -9.02
C GLY A 97 11.11 -7.81 -10.27
N THR A 98 12.15 -8.50 -10.75
CA THR A 98 12.57 -8.40 -12.16
C THR A 98 11.68 -9.33 -12.98
N GLY A 99 10.41 -8.97 -13.16
CA GLY A 99 9.47 -9.79 -13.90
C GLY A 99 8.50 -8.94 -14.71
N PRO A 100 8.36 -9.15 -16.03
CA PRO A 100 7.14 -8.74 -16.71
C PRO A 100 6.01 -9.57 -16.08
N LEU A 101 4.74 -9.16 -16.15
CA LEU A 101 3.62 -10.00 -15.68
C LEU A 101 3.56 -11.37 -16.41
N THR A 102 4.44 -12.34 -16.14
CA THR A 102 4.66 -13.52 -17.00
C THR A 102 4.72 -14.86 -16.27
N ALA A 103 4.49 -14.90 -14.96
CA ALA A 103 4.12 -16.16 -14.31
C ALA A 103 2.85 -15.94 -13.49
N PRO A 104 1.68 -16.47 -13.90
CA PRO A 104 0.53 -16.55 -13.02
C PRO A 104 0.71 -17.77 -12.12
N ALA A 105 0.98 -17.56 -10.83
CA ALA A 105 0.76 -18.54 -9.76
C ALA A 105 1.05 -17.88 -8.41
N GLY A 106 0.19 -17.86 -7.41
CA GLY A 106 -1.16 -18.36 -7.26
C GLY A 106 -1.72 -17.75 -5.97
N LEU A 107 -3.01 -17.46 -5.97
CA LEU A 107 -3.72 -17.02 -4.76
C LEU A 107 -3.67 -18.17 -3.75
N HIS A 108 -2.79 -18.09 -2.75
CA HIS A 108 -2.90 -18.95 -1.57
C HIS A 108 -3.85 -18.27 -0.59
N VAL A 109 -5.11 -18.68 -0.62
CA VAL A 109 -6.03 -18.43 0.49
C VAL A 109 -5.48 -19.21 1.68
N VAL A 110 -5.01 -18.52 2.72
CA VAL A 110 -4.76 -19.16 4.02
C VAL A 110 -6.13 -19.27 4.69
N GLY A 111 -6.71 -20.47 4.59
CA GLY A 111 -7.95 -20.83 5.27
C GLY A 111 -7.69 -21.86 6.36
N SER A 112 -8.37 -21.64 7.49
CA SER A 112 -8.46 -22.42 8.76
C SER A 112 -7.47 -22.03 9.85
#